data_AF-A0A7S0IY27-F1
#
_entry.id   AF-A0A7S0IY27-F1
#
_cell.length_a   1.000
_cell.length_b   1.000
_cell.length_c   1.000
_cell.angle_alpha   90.00
_cell.angle_beta   90.00
_cell.angle_gamma   90.00
#
_symmetry.space_group_name_H-M   'P 1'
#
loop_
_entity.id
_entity.type
_entity.pdbx_description
1 polymer ?
#
loop_
_entity_poly.entity_id
_entity_poly.type
_entity_poly.pdbx_seq_one_letter_code
_entity_poly.pdbx_strand_id
1 'polypeptide(L)'
;MLHANEDEGEEVVVERRPLIESKERGERARAREAKRPARSVLVCIGAVLLLGLLSALFLPQKEPLGLQPSQTHRRDSAKARAHRRATRTMPAATSAVPAARRTRITPADSSAVTAVRRRMRYWAPPRLVQPSAHSEHYLTFDVDCGGFNNIRMAFEYAVLLAFLTRRTLVLPPPQPWYLIDFGPFARMVPTADSARHSTYDIFFDMRALSAAVPFITTDEFLRREGKLLQRLGGKQGEDGEDGE
;
A
#
# COMPACT_ATOMS: atom_id res chain seq x y z
N MET A 1 6.75 -36.94 -45.42
CA MET A 1 7.46 -37.55 -44.28
C MET A 1 7.20 -36.66 -43.06
N LEU A 2 6.15 -36.99 -42.31
CA LEU A 2 5.75 -36.31 -41.08
C LEU A 2 6.01 -37.33 -39.96
N HIS A 3 6.95 -37.02 -39.07
CA HIS A 3 7.18 -37.80 -37.85
C HIS A 3 6.25 -37.26 -36.76
N ALA A 4 5.26 -38.07 -36.38
CA ALA A 4 4.51 -37.91 -35.15
C ALA A 4 5.35 -38.52 -34.02
N ASN A 5 5.65 -37.73 -33.00
CA ASN A 5 6.17 -38.23 -31.73
C ASN A 5 4.98 -38.31 -30.76
N GLU A 6 4.63 -39.55 -30.40
CA GLU A 6 3.72 -39.87 -29.32
C GLU A 6 4.52 -39.74 -28.01
N ASP A 7 4.16 -38.75 -27.20
CA ASP A 7 4.76 -38.50 -25.88
C ASP A 7 3.90 -39.24 -24.86
N GLU A 8 4.45 -40.31 -24.28
CA GLU A 8 3.79 -41.16 -23.31
C GLU A 8 3.62 -40.42 -21.98
N GLY A 9 2.38 -40.36 -21.48
CA GLY A 9 2.03 -39.72 -20.23
C GLY A 9 2.61 -40.44 -19.02
N GLU A 10 3.56 -39.79 -18.36
CA GLU A 10 4.12 -40.21 -17.08
C GLU A 10 3.06 -40.00 -15.96
N GLU A 11 2.47 -41.09 -15.50
CA GLU A 11 1.46 -41.12 -14.45
C GLU A 11 2.11 -40.85 -13.08
N VAL A 12 2.00 -39.59 -12.61
CA VAL A 12 2.51 -39.19 -11.29
C VAL A 12 1.61 -39.76 -10.19
N VAL A 13 2.06 -40.85 -9.57
CA VAL A 13 1.45 -41.45 -8.38
C VAL A 13 1.65 -40.51 -7.19
N VAL A 14 0.61 -39.74 -6.86
CA VAL A 14 0.57 -38.88 -5.67
C VAL A 14 0.30 -39.74 -4.43
N GLU A 15 1.35 -40.07 -3.70
CA GLU A 15 1.30 -40.77 -2.42
C GLU A 15 0.56 -39.93 -1.36
N ARG A 16 -0.70 -40.26 -1.11
CA ARG A 16 -1.54 -39.60 -0.09
C ARG A 16 -1.09 -40.03 1.31
N ARG A 17 -0.24 -39.22 1.95
CA ARG A 17 0.08 -39.39 3.38
C ARG A 17 -1.18 -39.18 4.24
N PRO A 18 -1.42 -40.02 5.27
CA PRO A 18 -2.62 -39.96 6.10
C PRO A 18 -2.64 -38.69 6.96
N LEU A 19 -3.74 -37.94 6.87
CA LEU A 19 -4.00 -36.63 7.50
C LEU A 19 -4.08 -36.66 9.05
N ILE A 20 -3.89 -37.82 9.68
CA ILE A 20 -4.19 -38.03 11.10
C ILE A 20 -3.01 -37.62 12.00
N GLU A 21 -1.77 -37.72 11.53
CA GLU A 21 -0.58 -37.36 12.35
C GLU A 21 -0.37 -35.85 12.56
N SER A 22 -0.95 -34.99 11.71
CA SER A 22 -0.73 -33.54 11.81
C SER A 22 -1.48 -32.90 12.98
N LYS A 23 -2.61 -33.49 13.40
CA LYS A 23 -3.45 -32.96 14.48
C LYS A 23 -2.82 -33.22 15.86
N GLU A 24 -2.21 -34.39 16.05
CA GLU A 24 -1.60 -34.75 17.34
C GLU A 24 -0.29 -33.99 17.63
N ARG A 25 0.47 -33.60 16.60
CA ARG A 25 1.65 -32.73 16.79
C ARG A 25 1.28 -31.32 17.27
N GLY A 26 0.13 -30.80 16.83
CA GLY A 26 -0.35 -29.47 17.24
C GLY A 26 -0.76 -29.40 18.71
N GLU A 27 -1.44 -30.43 19.22
CA GLU A 27 -1.90 -30.46 20.62
C GLU A 27 -0.76 -30.66 21.62
N ARG A 28 0.27 -31.46 21.26
CA ARG A 28 1.47 -31.63 22.11
C ARG A 28 2.31 -30.36 22.21
N ALA A 29 2.31 -29.50 21.18
CA ALA A 29 2.98 -28.20 21.23
C ALA A 29 2.26 -27.22 22.18
N ARG A 30 0.93 -27.17 22.14
CA ARG A 30 0.12 -26.31 23.03
C ARG A 30 0.21 -26.70 24.50
N ALA A 31 0.30 -27.99 24.80
CA ALA A 31 0.45 -28.47 26.18
C ALA A 31 1.79 -28.09 26.84
N ARG A 32 2.85 -27.82 26.05
CA ARG A 32 4.16 -27.40 26.58
C ARG A 32 4.25 -25.90 26.87
N GLU A 33 3.38 -25.09 26.29
CA GLU A 33 3.40 -23.63 26.48
C GLU A 33 2.72 -23.17 27.78
N ALA A 34 1.84 -24.00 28.34
CA ALA A 34 1.11 -23.71 29.59
C ALA A 34 1.96 -23.82 30.88
N LYS A 35 3.25 -24.18 30.80
CA LYS A 35 4.15 -24.38 31.95
C LYS A 35 5.34 -23.39 31.99
N ARG A 36 5.21 -22.19 31.40
CA ARG A 36 6.21 -21.14 31.63
C ARG A 36 5.99 -20.52 33.02
N PRO A 37 6.97 -20.55 33.93
CA PRO A 37 6.81 -20.04 35.30
C PRO A 37 6.57 -18.52 35.27
N ALA A 38 5.55 -18.07 36.00
CA ALA A 38 5.09 -16.68 36.13
C ALA A 38 6.14 -15.66 36.63
N ARG A 39 7.38 -16.10 36.85
CA ARG A 39 8.51 -15.26 37.28
C ARG A 39 8.98 -14.30 36.19
N SER A 40 8.79 -14.63 34.91
CA SER A 40 9.25 -13.75 33.81
C SER A 40 8.33 -12.55 33.55
N VAL A 41 7.04 -12.66 33.83
CA VAL A 41 6.06 -11.58 33.58
C VAL A 41 6.25 -10.43 34.58
N LEU A 42 6.57 -10.75 35.84
CA LEU A 42 6.77 -9.75 36.89
C LEU A 42 8.02 -8.88 36.63
N VAL A 43 9.09 -9.46 36.08
CA VAL A 43 10.32 -8.73 35.72
C VAL A 43 10.06 -7.74 34.59
N CYS A 44 9.27 -8.12 33.58
CA CYS A 44 8.92 -7.23 32.48
C CYS A 44 8.05 -6.05 32.94
N ILE A 45 7.08 -6.29 33.84
CA ILE A 45 6.24 -5.20 34.38
C ILE A 45 7.09 -4.21 35.19
N GLY A 46 8.03 -4.71 36.00
CA GLY A 46 8.96 -3.86 36.75
C GLY A 46 9.85 -2.99 35.85
N ALA A 47 10.39 -3.55 34.77
CA ALA A 47 11.24 -2.82 33.83
C ALA A 47 10.47 -1.72 33.07
N VAL A 48 9.21 -1.98 32.67
CA VAL A 48 8.36 -0.99 31.97
C VAL A 48 7.98 0.16 32.92
N LEU A 49 7.66 -0.14 34.17
CA LEU A 49 7.35 0.90 35.17
C LEU A 49 8.59 1.74 35.50
N LEU A 50 9.77 1.14 35.63
CA LEU A 50 11.01 1.86 35.89
C LEU A 50 11.41 2.77 34.72
N LEU A 51 11.27 2.30 33.47
CA LEU A 51 11.51 3.09 32.27
C LEU A 51 10.49 4.24 32.12
N GLY A 52 9.22 4.00 32.46
CA GLY A 52 8.20 5.05 32.51
C GLY A 52 8.51 6.13 33.56
N LEU A 53 8.99 5.73 34.74
CA LEU A 53 9.36 6.66 35.81
C LEU A 53 10.61 7.47 35.47
N LEU A 54 11.62 6.84 34.87
CA LEU A 54 12.84 7.51 34.39
C LEU A 54 12.54 8.50 33.24
N SER A 55 11.63 8.14 32.32
CA SER A 55 11.15 9.09 31.31
C SER A 55 10.43 10.29 31.95
N ALA A 56 9.59 10.08 32.96
CA ALA A 56 8.90 11.18 33.63
C ALA A 56 9.85 12.15 34.38
N LEU A 57 11.02 11.66 34.83
CA LEU A 57 12.03 12.48 35.51
C LEU A 57 12.99 13.21 34.55
N PHE A 58 13.20 12.68 33.34
CA PHE A 58 14.13 13.27 32.35
C PHE A 58 13.45 13.95 31.17
N LEU A 59 12.13 13.86 31.02
CA LEU A 59 11.45 14.72 30.05
C LEU A 59 11.49 16.16 30.56
N PRO A 60 12.10 17.10 29.80
CA PRO A 60 11.99 18.51 30.13
C PRO A 60 10.51 18.84 30.23
N GLN A 61 10.11 19.49 31.33
CA GLN A 61 8.80 20.11 31.48
C GLN A 61 8.59 20.99 30.25
N LYS A 62 7.91 20.45 29.25
CA LYS A 62 7.37 21.25 28.15
C LYS A 62 6.40 22.17 28.85
N GLU A 63 6.82 23.42 29.03
CA GLU A 63 5.90 24.48 29.40
C GLU A 63 4.66 24.28 28.53
N PRO A 64 3.45 24.25 29.14
CA PRO A 64 2.24 24.13 28.37
C PRO A 64 2.27 25.30 27.40
N LEU A 65 2.56 25.02 26.13
CA LEU A 65 2.43 25.99 25.06
C LEU A 65 1.01 26.49 25.24
N GLY A 66 0.89 27.74 25.69
CA GLY A 66 -0.36 28.40 25.90
C GLY A 66 -1.10 28.34 24.59
N LEU A 67 -1.93 27.31 24.43
CA LEU A 67 -3.00 27.24 23.46
C LEU A 67 -3.99 28.29 23.94
N GLN A 68 -3.62 29.54 23.66
CA GLN A 68 -4.53 30.62 23.41
C GLN A 68 -5.62 30.02 22.55
N PRO A 69 -6.86 29.86 23.06
CA PRO A 69 -7.95 29.39 22.23
C PRO A 69 -8.01 30.37 21.06
N SER A 70 -7.73 29.88 19.85
CA SER A 70 -7.81 30.67 18.64
C SER A 70 -9.27 31.09 18.46
N GLN A 71 -9.63 32.22 19.06
CA GLN A 71 -10.93 32.87 18.91
C GLN A 71 -11.07 33.56 17.54
N THR A 72 -10.20 33.26 16.58
CA THR A 72 -10.14 33.90 15.28
C THR A 72 -10.46 32.90 14.17
N HIS A 73 -11.63 32.25 14.21
CA HIS A 73 -12.24 31.78 12.96
C HIS A 73 -13.77 31.68 12.95
N ARG A 74 -14.46 32.14 14.01
CA ARG A 74 -15.93 32.18 14.06
C ARG A 74 -16.53 33.58 13.95
N ARG A 75 -15.73 34.65 14.06
CA ARG A 75 -16.20 36.04 13.91
C ARG A 75 -16.13 36.61 12.49
N ASP A 76 -15.38 36.00 11.59
CA ASP A 76 -15.25 36.51 10.21
C ASP A 76 -16.26 35.90 9.23
N SER A 77 -16.98 34.84 9.60
CA SER A 77 -18.01 34.23 8.75
C SER A 77 -19.29 35.06 8.68
N ALA A 78 -19.54 35.95 9.65
CA ALA A 78 -20.68 36.87 9.63
C ALA A 78 -20.36 38.15 8.84
N LYS A 79 -19.14 38.70 8.94
CA LYS A 79 -18.70 39.86 8.13
C LYS A 79 -18.40 39.49 6.67
N ALA A 80 -17.97 38.26 6.38
CA ALA A 80 -17.82 37.77 5.00
C ALA A 80 -19.17 37.55 4.28
N ARG A 81 -20.28 37.36 5.01
CA ARG A 81 -21.65 37.34 4.43
C ARG A 81 -22.25 38.73 4.25
N ALA A 82 -21.84 39.72 5.05
CA ALA A 82 -22.29 41.11 4.88
C ALA A 82 -21.62 41.83 3.69
N HIS A 83 -20.33 41.56 3.41
CA HIS A 83 -19.64 42.16 2.25
C HIS A 83 -19.92 41.48 0.90
N ARG A 84 -20.54 40.29 0.87
CA ARG A 84 -21.00 39.68 -0.39
C ARG A 84 -22.35 40.21 -0.89
N ARG A 85 -23.02 41.08 -0.13
CA ARG A 85 -24.34 41.64 -0.52
C ARG A 85 -24.27 43.08 -1.04
N ALA A 86 -23.12 43.77 -0.93
CA ALA A 86 -23.03 45.21 -1.22
C ALA A 86 -22.26 45.60 -2.50
N THR A 87 -21.63 44.66 -3.22
CA THR A 87 -20.86 45.02 -4.43
C THR A 87 -21.01 44.00 -5.53
N ARG A 88 -22.20 43.92 -6.15
CA ARG A 88 -22.27 43.51 -7.56
C ARG A 88 -23.52 43.96 -8.31
N THR A 89 -23.88 45.23 -8.20
CA THR A 89 -24.48 45.92 -9.34
C THR A 89 -23.33 46.14 -10.33
N MET A 90 -23.02 45.11 -11.13
CA MET A 90 -22.12 45.31 -12.25
C MET A 90 -22.85 46.25 -13.20
N PRO A 91 -22.26 47.39 -13.60
CA PRO A 91 -22.76 48.08 -14.78
C PRO A 91 -22.78 47.04 -15.91
N ALA A 92 -23.84 47.06 -16.70
CA ALA A 92 -23.93 46.32 -17.94
C ALA A 92 -22.84 46.86 -18.88
N ALA A 93 -21.60 46.48 -18.61
CA ALA A 93 -20.52 46.54 -19.57
C ALA A 93 -20.89 45.47 -20.58
N THR A 94 -21.64 45.90 -21.60
CA THR A 94 -21.76 45.27 -22.90
C THR A 94 -20.36 45.25 -23.51
N SER A 95 -19.44 44.52 -22.89
CA SER A 95 -18.23 44.05 -23.52
C SER A 95 -18.74 43.10 -24.57
N ALA A 96 -18.94 43.63 -25.77
CA ALA A 96 -19.07 42.85 -26.97
C ALA A 96 -17.85 41.93 -26.97
N VAL A 97 -18.03 40.72 -26.45
CA VAL A 97 -17.09 39.62 -26.62
C VAL A 97 -16.88 39.60 -28.12
N PRO A 98 -15.70 40.00 -28.64
CA PRO A 98 -15.47 40.06 -30.07
C PRO A 98 -15.81 38.67 -30.54
N ALA A 99 -16.86 38.58 -31.39
CA ALA A 99 -17.54 37.33 -31.71
C ALA A 99 -16.46 36.29 -31.99
N ALA A 100 -16.13 35.51 -30.96
CA ALA A 100 -14.93 34.71 -30.95
C ALA A 100 -15.25 33.69 -32.00
N ARG A 101 -14.65 33.88 -33.18
CA ARG A 101 -15.00 33.25 -34.44
C ARG A 101 -15.18 31.80 -34.08
N ARG A 102 -16.44 31.37 -33.93
CA ARG A 102 -16.78 30.01 -33.56
C ARG A 102 -16.15 29.25 -34.70
N THR A 103 -14.98 28.68 -34.46
CA THR A 103 -14.36 27.76 -35.37
C THR A 103 -15.37 26.64 -35.39
N ARG A 104 -16.25 26.72 -36.40
CA ARG A 104 -17.17 25.65 -36.72
C ARG A 104 -16.23 24.47 -36.75
N ILE A 105 -16.42 23.56 -35.80
CA ILE A 105 -15.68 22.32 -35.77
C ILE A 105 -16.13 21.65 -37.06
N THR A 106 -15.42 21.94 -38.15
CA THR A 106 -15.53 21.19 -39.38
C THR A 106 -15.26 19.77 -38.96
N PRO A 107 -16.05 18.78 -39.43
CA PRO A 107 -15.82 17.39 -39.10
C PRO A 107 -14.34 17.13 -39.36
N ALA A 108 -13.58 17.03 -38.27
CA ALA A 108 -12.15 16.96 -38.34
C ALA A 108 -11.84 15.77 -39.23
N ASP A 109 -10.87 15.94 -40.13
CA ASP A 109 -10.35 14.88 -40.98
C ASP A 109 -10.35 13.56 -40.20
N SER A 110 -11.04 12.53 -40.71
CA SER A 110 -11.31 11.29 -39.96
C SER A 110 -10.03 10.65 -39.43
N SER A 111 -8.89 10.97 -40.07
CA SER A 111 -7.53 10.62 -39.66
C SER A 111 -7.15 11.27 -38.31
N ALA A 112 -7.43 12.56 -38.11
CA ALA A 112 -7.14 13.32 -36.90
C ALA A 112 -7.97 12.84 -35.71
N VAL A 113 -9.26 12.56 -35.91
CA VAL A 113 -10.14 11.99 -34.86
C VAL A 113 -9.63 10.62 -34.43
N THR A 114 -9.25 9.77 -35.38
CA THR A 114 -8.67 8.44 -35.09
C THR A 114 -7.34 8.55 -34.34
N ALA A 115 -6.48 9.49 -34.72
CA ALA A 115 -5.20 9.72 -34.06
C ALA A 115 -5.36 10.28 -32.63
N VAL A 116 -6.29 11.20 -32.41
CA VAL A 116 -6.66 11.68 -31.07
C VAL A 116 -7.23 10.53 -30.25
N ARG A 117 -8.21 9.79 -30.79
CA ARG A 117 -8.80 8.64 -30.12
C ARG A 117 -7.73 7.63 -29.73
N ARG A 118 -6.77 7.31 -30.60
CA ARG A 118 -5.65 6.41 -30.31
C ARG A 118 -4.78 6.90 -29.17
N ARG A 119 -4.50 8.21 -29.08
CA ARG A 119 -3.75 8.83 -27.97
C ARG A 119 -4.55 8.88 -26.66
N MET A 120 -5.87 9.04 -26.75
CA MET A 120 -6.76 9.09 -25.58
C MET A 120 -7.11 7.70 -25.01
N ARG A 121 -6.77 6.61 -25.73
CA ARG A 121 -6.88 5.25 -25.19
C ARG A 121 -5.78 5.05 -24.15
N TYR A 122 -6.01 5.51 -22.93
CA TYR A 122 -5.12 5.23 -21.80
C TYR A 122 -5.00 3.73 -21.49
N TRP A 123 -5.97 2.92 -21.97
CA TRP A 123 -5.98 1.46 -21.87
C TRP A 123 -5.29 0.76 -23.06
N ALA A 124 -4.82 1.49 -24.07
CA ALA A 124 -3.99 0.87 -25.09
C ALA A 124 -2.67 0.48 -24.42
N PRO A 125 -2.18 -0.76 -24.61
CA PRO A 125 -0.95 -1.20 -23.98
C PRO A 125 0.15 -0.22 -24.39
N PRO A 126 0.88 0.38 -23.43
CA PRO A 126 2.00 1.23 -23.77
C PRO A 126 2.97 0.43 -24.65
N ARG A 127 3.77 1.11 -25.48
CA ARG A 127 5.01 0.48 -25.95
C ARG A 127 5.90 0.34 -24.73
N LEU A 128 5.77 -0.79 -24.07
CA LEU A 128 6.49 -1.08 -22.84
C LEU A 128 7.98 -1.14 -23.18
N VAL A 129 8.74 -0.24 -22.57
CA VAL A 129 10.18 -0.43 -22.43
C VAL A 129 10.31 -1.66 -21.56
N GLN A 130 11.07 -2.67 -22.02
CA GLN A 130 11.21 -3.90 -21.26
C GLN A 130 11.62 -3.57 -19.82
N PRO A 131 10.99 -4.23 -18.83
CA PRO A 131 11.33 -3.97 -17.45
C PRO A 131 12.82 -4.31 -17.29
N SER A 132 13.59 -3.38 -16.72
CA SER A 132 14.94 -3.71 -16.27
C SER A 132 14.84 -4.86 -15.28
N ALA A 133 15.78 -5.81 -15.34
CA ALA A 133 15.86 -6.92 -14.39
C ALA A 133 15.66 -6.46 -12.94
N HIS A 134 15.18 -7.35 -12.07
CA HIS A 134 14.97 -7.05 -10.65
C HIS A 134 16.18 -6.33 -10.07
N SER A 135 15.91 -5.17 -9.48
CA SER A 135 16.89 -4.35 -8.79
C SER A 135 17.16 -4.95 -7.41
N GLU A 136 18.42 -4.86 -6.96
CA GLU A 136 18.84 -5.19 -5.58
C GLU A 136 18.24 -4.23 -4.54
N HIS A 137 17.60 -3.13 -5.00
CA HIS A 137 16.99 -2.14 -4.16
C HIS A 137 15.46 -2.19 -4.25
N TYR A 138 14.84 -2.03 -3.10
CA TYR A 138 13.39 -2.08 -2.95
C TYR A 138 12.81 -0.69 -2.71
N LEU A 139 11.54 -0.52 -3.08
CA LEU A 139 10.69 0.58 -2.66
C LEU A 139 9.48 -0.01 -1.92
N THR A 140 9.35 0.31 -0.64
CA THR A 140 8.19 -0.03 0.19
C THR A 140 7.32 1.21 0.38
N PHE A 141 6.03 0.99 0.64
CA PHE A 141 5.09 2.06 0.98
C PHE A 141 3.94 1.48 1.81
N ASP A 142 3.29 2.34 2.61
CA ASP A 142 2.10 1.97 3.37
C ASP A 142 0.83 2.35 2.60
N VAL A 143 -0.27 1.64 2.88
CA VAL A 143 -1.59 1.98 2.34
C VAL A 143 -2.09 3.27 3.01
N ASP A 144 -2.54 4.23 2.22
CA ASP A 144 -3.12 5.48 2.71
C ASP A 144 -4.39 5.23 3.55
N CYS A 145 -4.59 5.98 4.63
CA CYS A 145 -5.72 5.81 5.54
C CYS A 145 -7.04 6.42 5.03
N GLY A 146 -7.03 7.05 3.86
CA GLY A 146 -8.22 7.62 3.22
C GLY A 146 -9.09 6.61 2.48
N GLY A 147 -10.09 7.11 1.75
CA GLY A 147 -10.91 6.27 0.87
C GLY A 147 -10.13 5.76 -0.34
N PHE A 148 -10.75 4.87 -1.12
CA PHE A 148 -10.13 4.23 -2.30
C PHE A 148 -9.44 5.21 -3.27
N ASN A 149 -9.94 6.44 -3.44
CA ASN A 149 -9.28 7.43 -4.29
C ASN A 149 -7.89 7.84 -3.77
N ASN A 150 -7.71 7.97 -2.45
CA ASN A 150 -6.40 8.27 -1.86
C ASN A 150 -5.47 7.08 -1.99
N ILE A 151 -5.99 5.87 -1.70
CA ILE A 151 -5.26 4.61 -1.87
C ILE A 151 -4.77 4.46 -3.32
N ARG A 152 -5.62 4.77 -4.31
CA ARG A 152 -5.26 4.77 -5.73
C ARG A 152 -4.13 5.75 -6.03
N MET A 153 -4.26 7.01 -5.60
CA MET A 153 -3.24 8.02 -5.85
C MET A 153 -1.89 7.66 -5.21
N ALA A 154 -1.89 7.18 -3.97
CA ALA A 154 -0.67 6.74 -3.28
C ALA A 154 0.01 5.57 -4.01
N PHE A 155 -0.77 4.60 -4.48
CA PHE A 155 -0.27 3.47 -5.26
C PHE A 155 0.31 3.89 -6.61
N GLU A 156 -0.39 4.74 -7.37
CA GLU A 156 0.10 5.28 -8.64
C GLU A 156 1.42 6.03 -8.45
N TYR A 157 1.56 6.79 -7.36
CA TYR A 157 2.78 7.48 -7.01
C TYR A 157 3.93 6.52 -6.68
N ALA A 158 3.67 5.47 -5.89
CA ALA A 158 4.64 4.43 -5.57
C ALA A 158 5.12 3.68 -6.82
N VAL A 159 4.21 3.33 -7.74
CA VAL A 159 4.54 2.71 -9.04
C VAL A 159 5.44 3.62 -9.87
N LEU A 160 5.10 4.91 -9.98
CA LEU A 160 5.90 5.88 -10.74
C LEU A 160 7.30 6.06 -10.13
N LEU A 161 7.38 6.14 -8.80
CA LEU A 161 8.66 6.21 -8.10
C LEU A 161 9.52 4.96 -8.32
N ALA A 162 8.93 3.76 -8.23
CA ALA A 162 9.64 2.51 -8.49
C ALA A 162 10.18 2.45 -9.93
N PHE A 163 9.37 2.89 -10.90
CA PHE A 163 9.77 2.98 -12.31
C PHE A 163 10.94 3.95 -12.51
N LEU A 164 10.82 5.19 -12.00
CA LEU A 164 11.84 6.22 -12.19
C LEU A 164 13.16 5.89 -11.46
N THR A 165 13.07 5.27 -10.29
CA THR A 165 14.24 4.92 -9.47
C THR A 165 14.82 3.54 -9.80
N ARG A 166 14.21 2.79 -10.73
CA ARG A 166 14.58 1.41 -11.08
C ARG A 166 14.68 0.51 -9.83
N ARG A 167 13.67 0.56 -8.97
CA ARG A 167 13.57 -0.27 -7.76
C ARG A 167 12.48 -1.31 -7.91
N THR A 168 12.65 -2.45 -7.24
CA THR A 168 11.57 -3.44 -7.14
C THR A 168 10.52 -2.92 -6.16
N LEU A 169 9.29 -2.71 -6.62
CA LEU A 169 8.18 -2.28 -5.78
C LEU A 169 7.74 -3.41 -4.85
N VAL A 170 7.67 -3.17 -3.56
CA VAL A 170 7.15 -4.14 -2.58
C VAL A 170 5.72 -3.74 -2.25
N LEU A 171 4.77 -4.60 -2.62
CA LEU A 171 3.36 -4.40 -2.32
C LEU A 171 3.13 -4.62 -0.82
N PRO A 172 2.39 -3.72 -0.15
CA PRO A 172 2.09 -3.87 1.27
C PRO A 172 1.23 -5.12 1.50
N PRO A 173 1.23 -5.66 2.73
CA PRO A 173 0.41 -6.81 3.07
C PRO A 173 -1.09 -6.50 2.88
N PRO A 174 -1.92 -7.52 2.59
CA PRO A 174 -3.37 -7.37 2.55
C PRO A 174 -3.90 -6.77 3.86
N GLN A 175 -4.66 -5.68 3.76
CA GLN A 175 -5.26 -5.00 4.92
C GLN A 175 -6.63 -4.45 4.53
N PRO A 176 -7.57 -4.33 5.48
CA PRO A 176 -8.90 -3.84 5.17
C PRO A 176 -8.86 -2.36 4.76
N TRP A 177 -9.49 -2.02 3.64
CA TRP A 177 -9.52 -0.67 3.09
C TRP A 177 -10.78 0.08 3.50
N TYR A 178 -10.62 1.35 3.88
CA TYR A 178 -11.70 2.22 4.29
C TYR A 178 -12.78 2.33 3.20
N LEU A 179 -14.05 2.14 3.58
CA LEU A 179 -15.26 2.13 2.73
C LEU A 179 -15.37 1.00 1.69
N ILE A 180 -14.33 0.21 1.47
CA ILE A 180 -14.39 -0.96 0.58
C ILE A 180 -14.74 -2.20 1.39
N ASP A 181 -13.94 -2.51 2.40
CA ASP A 181 -14.11 -3.74 3.18
C ASP A 181 -15.07 -3.55 4.37
N PHE A 182 -15.30 -2.30 4.78
CA PHE A 182 -16.15 -1.96 5.93
C PHE A 182 -17.61 -1.64 5.59
N GLY A 183 -17.98 -1.62 4.30
CA GLY A 183 -19.36 -1.36 3.85
C GLY A 183 -19.87 0.09 4.04
N PRO A 184 -21.14 0.36 3.67
CA PRO A 184 -21.71 1.71 3.70
C PRO A 184 -21.95 2.21 5.13
N PHE A 185 -21.06 3.08 5.62
CA PHE A 185 -21.16 4.04 6.75
C PHE A 185 -21.81 3.62 8.08
N ALA A 186 -22.27 2.39 8.25
CA ALA A 186 -22.70 1.83 9.53
C ALA A 186 -21.46 1.46 10.37
N ARG A 187 -20.72 2.50 10.75
CA ARG A 187 -19.87 2.61 11.94
C ARG A 187 -18.95 1.43 12.24
N MET A 188 -17.89 1.18 11.46
CA MET A 188 -16.74 0.37 11.92
C MET A 188 -17.14 -0.93 12.66
N VAL A 189 -18.30 -1.51 12.37
CA VAL A 189 -18.71 -2.78 12.96
C VAL A 189 -18.26 -3.79 11.94
N PRO A 190 -17.25 -4.63 12.26
CA PRO A 190 -16.90 -5.72 11.39
C PRO A 190 -18.17 -6.55 11.16
N THR A 191 -18.69 -6.55 9.94
CA THR A 191 -19.75 -7.50 9.56
C THR A 191 -19.12 -8.90 9.57
N ALA A 192 -19.85 -9.98 9.82
CA ALA A 192 -19.26 -11.33 9.82
C ALA A 192 -18.48 -11.66 8.52
N ASP A 193 -18.80 -10.98 7.42
CA ASP A 193 -18.13 -11.09 6.11
C ASP A 193 -16.99 -10.07 5.88
N SER A 194 -16.70 -9.18 6.83
CA SER A 194 -15.64 -8.14 6.74
C SER A 194 -14.22 -8.68 6.97
N ALA A 195 -14.06 -10.00 7.02
CA ALA A 195 -12.76 -10.66 6.96
C ALA A 195 -12.09 -10.57 5.57
N ARG A 196 -12.77 -10.02 4.56
CA ARG A 196 -12.20 -9.79 3.24
C ARG A 196 -11.20 -8.63 3.32
N HIS A 197 -9.95 -8.94 3.02
CA HIS A 197 -8.89 -7.96 2.91
C HIS A 197 -8.77 -7.60 1.44
N SER A 198 -8.96 -6.33 1.10
CA SER A 198 -8.71 -5.86 -0.25
C SER A 198 -7.22 -5.90 -0.57
N THR A 199 -6.92 -6.28 -1.81
CA THR A 199 -5.58 -6.34 -2.37
C THR A 199 -5.54 -5.59 -3.71
N TYR A 200 -4.34 -5.16 -4.13
CA TYR A 200 -4.19 -4.35 -5.34
C TYR A 200 -4.59 -5.10 -6.63
N ASP A 201 -4.43 -6.41 -6.70
CA ASP A 201 -4.80 -7.23 -7.85
C ASP A 201 -6.31 -7.27 -8.15
N ILE A 202 -7.15 -6.92 -7.18
CA ILE A 202 -8.60 -6.79 -7.37
C ILE A 202 -8.93 -5.57 -8.23
N PHE A 203 -8.13 -4.50 -8.15
CA PHE A 203 -8.43 -3.20 -8.75
C PHE A 203 -7.50 -2.84 -9.92
N PHE A 204 -6.31 -3.43 -9.98
CA PHE A 204 -5.28 -3.10 -10.95
C PHE A 204 -4.87 -4.34 -11.74
N ASP A 205 -4.62 -4.16 -13.04
CA ASP A 205 -4.06 -5.22 -13.89
C ASP A 205 -2.56 -5.38 -13.56
N MET A 206 -2.28 -6.23 -12.58
CA MET A 206 -0.92 -6.50 -12.11
C MET A 206 -0.06 -7.18 -13.18
N ARG A 207 -0.68 -7.88 -14.15
CA ARG A 207 0.03 -8.48 -15.27
C ARG A 207 0.51 -7.42 -16.26
N ALA A 208 -0.31 -6.42 -16.55
CA ALA A 208 0.10 -5.27 -17.35
C ALA A 208 1.18 -4.45 -16.62
N LEU A 209 1.04 -4.29 -15.30
CA LEU A 209 2.01 -3.57 -14.48
C LEU A 209 3.39 -4.25 -14.43
N SER A 210 3.44 -5.58 -14.29
CA SER A 210 4.70 -6.34 -14.19
C SER A 210 5.55 -6.23 -15.45
N ALA A 211 4.93 -5.92 -16.58
CA ALA A 211 5.61 -5.69 -17.84
C ALA A 211 6.28 -4.31 -17.93
N ALA A 212 6.07 -3.41 -16.96
CA ALA A 212 6.74 -2.11 -16.85
C ALA A 212 7.61 -1.97 -15.58
N VAL A 213 7.10 -2.47 -14.44
CA VAL A 213 7.72 -2.27 -13.12
C VAL A 213 7.85 -3.61 -12.42
N PRO A 214 9.06 -4.04 -12.02
CA PRO A 214 9.22 -5.24 -11.22
C PRO A 214 8.59 -5.00 -9.84
N PHE A 215 7.73 -5.91 -9.41
CA PHE A 215 7.16 -5.87 -8.06
C PHE A 215 7.15 -7.26 -7.42
N ILE A 216 7.08 -7.29 -6.09
CA ILE A 216 6.93 -8.48 -5.27
C ILE A 216 5.96 -8.20 -4.11
N THR A 217 5.41 -9.25 -3.51
CA THR A 217 4.60 -9.10 -2.29
C THR A 217 5.47 -8.92 -1.05
N THR A 218 4.93 -8.35 0.03
CA THR A 218 5.65 -8.27 1.32
C THR A 218 6.09 -9.65 1.82
N ASP A 219 5.26 -10.68 1.68
CA ASP A 219 5.63 -12.06 2.07
C ASP A 219 6.78 -12.63 1.24
N GLU A 220 6.83 -12.32 -0.05
CA GLU A 220 7.95 -12.68 -0.90
C GLU A 220 9.22 -11.91 -0.54
N PHE A 221 9.11 -10.61 -0.29
CA PHE A 221 10.21 -9.78 0.19
C PHE A 221 10.80 -10.34 1.50
N LEU A 222 9.97 -10.63 2.50
CA LEU A 222 10.40 -11.21 3.77
C LEU A 222 11.05 -12.59 3.60
N ARG A 223 10.54 -13.43 2.68
CA ARG A 223 11.17 -14.73 2.38
C ARG A 223 12.53 -14.59 1.69
N ARG A 224 12.71 -13.58 0.84
CA ARG A 224 13.99 -13.30 0.14
C ARG A 224 15.01 -12.72 1.12
N GLU A 225 14.67 -11.62 1.79
CA GLU A 225 15.59 -10.90 2.67
C GLU A 225 15.77 -11.55 4.04
N GLY A 226 14.74 -12.23 4.57
CA GLY A 226 14.85 -12.95 5.84
C GLY A 226 15.90 -14.06 5.80
N LYS A 227 16.03 -14.77 4.67
CA LYS A 227 17.12 -15.75 4.46
C LYS A 227 18.50 -15.10 4.42
N LEU A 228 18.59 -13.90 3.84
CA LEU A 228 19.83 -13.14 3.79
C LEU A 228 20.26 -12.72 5.19
N LEU A 229 19.33 -12.20 6.01
CA LEU A 229 19.59 -11.85 7.41
C LEU A 229 20.01 -13.05 8.25
N GLN A 230 19.38 -14.22 8.07
CA GLN A 230 19.79 -15.44 8.78
C GLN A 230 21.22 -15.87 8.42
N ARG A 231 21.63 -15.74 7.14
CA ARG A 231 23.00 -16.04 6.71
C ARG A 231 24.03 -15.06 7.28
N LEU A 232 23.67 -13.77 7.36
CA LEU A 232 24.53 -12.76 7.96
C LEU A 232 24.65 -12.93 9.48
N GLY A 233 23.54 -13.25 10.15
CA GLY A 233 23.52 -13.47 11.60
C GLY A 233 24.19 -14.77 12.05
N GLY A 234 24.15 -15.83 11.23
CA GLY A 234 24.77 -17.12 11.57
C GLY A 234 26.30 -17.15 11.47
N LYS A 235 26.92 -16.20 10.78
CA LYS A 235 28.38 -16.14 10.59
C LYS A 235 29.15 -15.46 11.73
N GLN A 236 28.48 -14.91 12.74
CA GLN A 236 29.14 -14.20 13.84
C GLN A 236 29.53 -15.08 15.05
N GLY A 237 29.40 -16.40 14.97
CA GLY A 237 29.48 -17.28 16.16
C GLY A 237 30.55 -18.37 16.19
N GLU A 238 31.38 -18.58 15.16
CA GLU A 238 32.25 -19.77 15.08
C GLU A 238 33.77 -19.49 15.03
N ASP A 239 34.23 -18.24 15.04
CA ASP A 239 35.64 -17.92 14.75
C ASP A 239 36.50 -17.55 16.00
N GLY A 240 36.07 -17.84 17.23
CA GLY A 240 36.59 -17.10 18.40
C GLY A 240 36.91 -17.82 19.70
N GLU A 241 37.07 -19.15 19.76
CA GLU A 241 37.37 -19.78 21.06
C GLU A 241 38.28 -21.02 20.98
N ASP A 242 39.34 -20.96 20.16
CA ASP A 242 40.44 -21.93 20.25
C ASP A 242 41.79 -21.19 20.27
N GLY A 243 42.31 -20.91 21.47
CA GLY A 243 43.76 -20.73 21.66
C GLY A 243 44.19 -19.59 22.56
N GLU A 244 44.22 -19.84 23.88
CA GLU A 244 45.47 -19.81 24.67
C GLU A 244 45.34 -20.60 25.98
#